data_AF-A0AAV8ZG52-F1
#
_entry.id   AF-A0AAV8ZG52-F1
#
_cell.length_a   1.000
_cell.length_b   1.000
_cell.length_c   1.000
_cell.angle_alpha   90.00
_cell.angle_beta   90.00
_cell.angle_gamma   90.00
#
_symmetry.space_group_name_H-M   'P 1'
#
loop_
_entity.id
_entity.type
_entity.pdbx_description
1 polymer ?
#
loop_
_entity_poly.entity_id
_entity_poly.type
_entity_poly.pdbx_seq_one_letter_code
_entity_poly.pdbx_strand_id
1 'polypeptide(L)'
;MLIKGRSSGEFHVSDQKILELLYEEARHNILEGRYPCEVVHYIMLGGIQARVELGPYNPQVHSTHYFREEQSKYLPMHVRKSATWTWLPISSKNSAEVRLLEQFKRIPNTATNRKLMKKYLEFCWSLPFYGSAFFEGQVEQPVRGLTSLITHQDIPVLVAINSKGLYIIDDLQCSVLLGLRFEEFSWEYARPSKEEDPNCLPCLFIQFMVVENGARVSKILQVFSRQASLMDTLITVFVTQLKSKSNDETDKAYENQISNDNETHSSLVMGTTHTATLPSLSNKLSKLTLATFDEDGHCIGQMGSWSFSY
;
A
#
# COMPACT_ATOMS: atom_id res chain seq x y z
N MET A 1 16.68 10.78 -6.40
CA MET A 1 17.75 9.93 -6.97
C MET A 1 17.98 8.76 -6.03
N LEU A 2 17.25 7.66 -6.24
CA LEU A 2 17.51 6.27 -5.81
C LEU A 2 16.26 5.46 -6.16
N ILE A 3 16.00 5.29 -7.46
CA ILE A 3 15.08 4.25 -7.95
C ILE A 3 15.97 3.27 -8.70
N LYS A 4 16.44 2.24 -8.01
CA LYS A 4 16.99 1.04 -8.63
C LYS A 4 16.22 -0.13 -8.05
N GLY A 5 15.29 -0.66 -8.85
CA GLY A 5 14.42 -1.75 -8.46
C GLY A 5 15.23 -2.93 -7.91
N ARG A 6 14.94 -3.32 -6.67
CA ARG A 6 15.51 -4.49 -5.99
C ARG A 6 14.39 -5.33 -5.40
N SER A 7 13.74 -6.14 -6.23
CA SER A 7 12.63 -7.01 -5.84
C SER A 7 13.07 -8.42 -5.38
N SER A 8 14.35 -8.66 -5.06
CA SER A 8 14.78 -10.01 -4.63
C SER A 8 15.97 -10.07 -3.66
N GLY A 9 16.49 -8.93 -3.20
CA GLY A 9 17.72 -8.89 -2.38
C GLY A 9 17.55 -8.52 -0.90
N GLU A 10 16.36 -8.09 -0.46
CA GLU A 10 16.18 -7.50 0.87
C GLU A 10 16.05 -8.52 2.02
N PHE A 11 15.88 -9.80 1.71
CA PHE A 11 15.81 -10.84 2.75
C PHE A 11 17.14 -11.06 3.49
N HIS A 12 18.24 -10.48 2.98
CA HIS A 12 19.59 -10.56 3.54
C HIS A 12 20.22 -9.19 3.78
N VAL A 13 19.53 -8.28 4.48
CA VAL A 13 20.16 -7.04 4.98
C VAL A 13 21.16 -7.39 6.10
N SER A 14 22.42 -7.59 5.72
CA SER A 14 23.54 -7.80 6.63
C SER A 14 24.06 -6.49 7.20
N ASP A 15 24.06 -5.42 6.39
CA ASP A 15 24.55 -4.09 6.78
C ASP A 15 23.59 -3.41 7.76
N GLN A 16 24.11 -3.01 8.92
CA GLN A 16 23.36 -2.33 9.97
C GLN A 16 22.83 -0.97 9.52
N LYS A 17 23.58 -0.21 8.71
CA LYS A 17 23.15 1.12 8.24
C LYS A 17 22.00 1.02 7.25
N ILE A 18 22.03 0.03 6.36
CA ILE A 18 20.93 -0.22 5.42
C ILE A 18 19.67 -0.60 6.19
N LEU A 19 19.78 -1.43 7.23
CA LEU A 19 18.66 -1.80 8.07
C LEU A 19 18.02 -0.57 8.75
N GLU A 20 18.85 0.32 9.29
CA GLU A 20 18.39 1.56 9.92
C GLU A 20 17.68 2.49 8.93
N LEU A 21 18.24 2.66 7.73
CA LEU A 21 17.61 3.47 6.67
C LEU A 21 16.25 2.91 6.26
N LEU A 22 16.17 1.60 5.97
CA LEU A 22 14.91 0.95 5.61
C LEU A 22 13.89 1.04 6.75
N TYR A 23 14.33 0.87 7.99
CA TYR A 23 13.47 0.99 9.16
C TYR A 23 12.91 2.41 9.31
N GLU A 24 13.73 3.46 9.18
CA GLU A 24 13.25 4.84 9.29
C GLU A 24 12.28 5.20 8.16
N GLU A 25 12.52 4.74 6.92
CA GLU A 25 11.59 4.92 5.81
C GLU A 25 10.25 4.19 6.07
N ALA A 26 10.30 2.93 6.53
CA ALA A 26 9.10 2.17 6.85
C ALA A 26 8.33 2.79 8.02
N ARG A 27 9.04 3.25 9.05
CA ARG A 27 8.48 3.97 10.21
C ARG A 27 7.78 5.24 9.78
N HIS A 28 8.40 6.04 8.91
CA HIS A 28 7.77 7.23 8.37
C HIS A 28 6.46 6.89 7.63
N ASN A 29 6.48 5.91 6.72
CA ASN A 29 5.28 5.49 5.99
C ASN A 29 4.16 4.94 6.89
N ILE A 30 4.50 4.28 8.00
CA ILE A 30 3.52 3.83 9.00
C ILE A 30 2.90 5.01 9.75
N LEU A 31 3.71 5.98 10.19
CA LEU A 31 3.25 7.14 10.96
C LEU A 31 2.40 8.11 10.11
N GLU A 32 2.72 8.22 8.82
CA GLU A 32 1.94 9.00 7.85
C GLU A 32 0.69 8.27 7.34
N GLY A 33 0.43 7.03 7.79
CA GLY A 33 -0.73 6.25 7.36
C GLY A 33 -0.65 5.72 5.92
N ARG A 34 0.48 5.90 5.23
CA ARG A 34 0.75 5.41 3.86
C ARG A 34 0.80 3.90 3.77
N TYR A 35 1.03 3.23 4.89
CA TYR A 35 0.92 1.77 5.03
C TYR A 35 -0.33 1.36 5.82
N PRO A 36 -1.53 1.36 5.20
CA PRO A 36 -2.77 0.86 5.79
C PRO A 36 -2.64 -0.52 6.42
N CYS A 37 -2.95 -0.64 7.71
CA CYS A 37 -3.08 -1.95 8.36
C CYS A 37 -4.06 -1.89 9.54
N GLU A 38 -4.40 -3.05 10.09
CA GLU A 38 -5.27 -3.11 11.27
C GLU A 38 -4.67 -2.34 12.46
N VAL A 39 -5.53 -1.72 13.27
CA VAL A 39 -5.14 -0.92 14.46
C VAL A 39 -4.21 -1.70 15.39
N VAL A 40 -4.43 -3.01 15.54
CA VAL A 40 -3.56 -3.87 16.38
C VAL A 40 -2.12 -3.90 15.88
N HIS A 41 -1.90 -3.85 14.57
CA HIS A 41 -0.57 -3.82 13.97
C HIS A 41 0.10 -2.47 14.18
N TYR A 42 -0.61 -1.35 14.01
CA TYR A 42 -0.07 -0.03 14.36
C TYR A 42 0.38 0.05 15.83
N ILE A 43 -0.41 -0.49 16.76
CA ILE A 43 -0.04 -0.51 18.18
C ILE A 43 1.18 -1.41 18.44
N MET A 44 1.26 -2.57 17.79
CA MET A 44 2.43 -3.47 17.87
C MET A 44 3.69 -2.77 17.35
N LEU A 45 3.63 -2.16 16.16
CA LEU A 45 4.73 -1.44 15.53
C LEU A 45 5.15 -0.22 16.37
N GLY A 46 4.19 0.52 16.91
CA GLY A 46 4.45 1.62 17.85
C GLY A 46 5.20 1.16 19.10
N GLY A 47 4.88 -0.03 19.63
CA GLY A 47 5.61 -0.61 20.76
C GLY A 47 7.07 -0.95 20.42
N ILE A 48 7.30 -1.46 19.19
CA ILE A 48 8.65 -1.69 18.67
C ILE A 48 9.40 -0.36 18.51
N GLN A 49 8.76 0.68 17.94
CA GLN A 49 9.33 2.01 17.79
C GLN A 49 9.75 2.61 19.14
N ALA A 50 8.86 2.57 20.13
CA ALA A 50 9.15 3.02 21.48
C ALA A 50 10.34 2.26 22.09
N ARG A 51 10.45 0.95 21.84
CA ARG A 51 11.58 0.14 22.34
C ARG A 51 12.91 0.45 21.67
N VAL A 52 12.90 0.79 20.38
CA VAL A 52 14.09 1.22 19.66
C VAL A 52 14.56 2.59 20.13
N GLU A 53 13.64 3.52 20.37
CA GLU A 53 13.93 4.91 20.78
C GLU A 53 14.27 5.04 22.27
N LEU A 54 13.47 4.45 23.16
CA LEU A 54 13.53 4.67 24.61
C LEU A 54 14.37 3.61 25.34
N GLY A 55 14.75 2.53 24.66
CA GLY A 55 15.39 1.38 25.31
C GLY A 55 14.41 0.58 26.19
N PRO A 56 14.92 -0.25 27.13
CA PRO A 56 14.10 -1.12 27.97
C PRO A 56 13.04 -0.40 28.79
N TYR A 57 11.98 -1.11 29.18
CA TYR A 57 10.92 -0.56 30.00
C TYR A 57 11.44 -0.10 31.37
N ASN A 58 11.20 1.17 31.72
CA ASN A 58 11.43 1.74 33.05
C ASN A 58 10.09 2.24 33.61
N PRO A 59 9.53 1.61 34.66
CA PRO A 59 8.23 2.00 35.21
C PRO A 59 8.19 3.40 35.82
N GLN A 60 9.34 3.99 36.17
CA GLN A 60 9.41 5.34 36.73
C GLN A 60 9.28 6.44 35.65
N VAL A 61 9.55 6.09 34.39
CA VAL A 61 9.53 7.03 33.26
C VAL A 61 8.36 6.72 32.32
N HIS A 62 8.22 5.43 31.97
CA HIS A 62 7.31 4.97 30.95
C HIS A 62 5.95 4.61 31.57
N SER A 63 5.05 5.59 31.58
CA SER A 63 3.69 5.48 32.12
C SER A 63 2.64 5.59 31.01
N THR A 64 1.38 5.30 31.33
CA THR A 64 0.25 5.55 30.42
C THR A 64 0.15 7.03 30.07
N HIS A 65 0.48 7.92 31.02
CA HIS A 65 0.51 9.36 30.80
C HIS A 65 1.60 9.73 29.77
N TYR A 66 2.81 9.21 29.92
CA TYR A 66 3.89 9.42 28.95
C TYR A 66 3.44 9.08 27.52
N PHE A 67 2.90 7.87 27.34
CA PHE A 67 2.43 7.43 26.03
C PHE A 67 1.18 8.17 25.54
N ARG A 68 0.43 8.85 26.41
CA ARG A 68 -0.69 9.71 25.99
C ARG A 68 -0.19 10.99 25.34
N GLU A 69 0.82 11.62 25.92
CA GLU A 69 1.42 12.85 25.41
C GLU A 69 2.24 12.60 24.14
N GLU A 70 2.90 11.44 24.07
CA GLU A 70 3.85 11.11 23.00
C GLU A 70 3.27 10.21 21.89
N GLN A 71 1.95 10.07 21.80
CA GLN A 71 1.30 9.17 20.82
C GLN A 71 1.74 9.47 19.38
N SER A 72 2.02 10.72 19.05
CA SER A 72 2.38 11.14 17.69
C SER A 72 3.71 10.59 17.20
N LYS A 73 4.64 10.25 18.11
CA LYS A 73 5.92 9.62 17.78
C LYS A 73 5.78 8.15 17.38
N TYR A 74 4.68 7.51 17.81
CA TYR A 74 4.53 6.06 17.77
C TYR A 74 3.35 5.56 16.95
N LEU A 75 2.32 6.39 16.75
CA LEU A 75 1.07 5.99 16.11
C LEU A 75 0.67 7.00 15.02
N PRO A 76 0.01 6.55 13.93
CA PRO A 76 -0.56 7.45 12.93
C PRO A 76 -1.80 8.19 13.46
N MET A 77 -2.12 9.33 12.86
CA MET A 77 -3.18 10.25 13.34
C MET A 77 -4.52 9.57 13.60
N HIS A 78 -4.97 8.68 12.72
CA HIS A 78 -6.28 8.00 12.83
C HIS A 78 -6.34 6.95 13.95
N VAL A 79 -5.19 6.47 14.46
CA VAL A 79 -5.12 5.54 15.60
C VAL A 79 -5.02 6.30 16.92
N ARG A 80 -4.44 7.51 16.89
CA ARG A 80 -4.37 8.38 18.06
C ARG A 80 -5.78 8.68 18.52
N LYS A 81 -6.03 8.62 19.82
CA LYS A 81 -7.25 9.21 20.36
C LYS A 81 -6.99 10.69 20.60
N SER A 82 -7.93 11.54 20.18
CA SER A 82 -7.77 12.97 20.35
C SER A 82 -7.61 13.34 21.82
N ALA A 83 -6.63 14.20 22.10
CA ALA A 83 -6.50 14.87 23.39
C ALA A 83 -7.71 15.79 23.70
N THR A 84 -8.57 16.09 22.71
CA THR A 84 -9.67 17.07 22.84
C THR A 84 -10.88 16.61 23.65
N TRP A 85 -10.91 15.38 24.19
CA TRP A 85 -11.88 14.98 25.22
C TRP A 85 -11.31 15.16 26.63
N THR A 86 -10.70 16.32 26.88
CA THR A 86 -10.06 16.71 28.14
C THR A 86 -11.02 16.83 29.33
N TRP A 87 -12.35 16.86 29.13
CA TRP A 87 -13.29 17.00 30.26
C TRP A 87 -13.55 15.69 31.01
N LEU A 88 -13.29 14.52 30.42
CA LEU A 88 -13.40 13.24 31.12
C LEU A 88 -12.12 12.39 30.94
N PRO A 89 -11.28 12.26 31.97
CA PRO A 89 -10.08 11.43 31.94
C PRO A 89 -10.44 9.94 32.09
N ILE A 90 -11.39 9.45 31.31
CA ILE A 90 -11.71 8.02 31.25
C ILE A 90 -10.77 7.41 30.23
N SER A 91 -9.52 7.21 30.64
CA SER A 91 -8.61 6.29 29.95
C SER A 91 -9.25 4.91 30.05
N SER A 92 -9.99 4.52 29.02
CA SER A 92 -10.56 3.18 28.99
C SER A 92 -9.41 2.18 29.00
N LYS A 93 -9.59 1.03 29.66
CA LYS A 93 -8.57 -0.04 29.73
C LYS A 93 -8.08 -0.52 28.34
N ASN A 94 -8.77 -0.14 27.26
CA ASN A 94 -8.45 -0.47 25.88
C ASN A 94 -8.04 0.75 25.03
N SER A 95 -7.62 1.86 25.64
CA SER A 95 -7.15 3.04 24.92
C SER A 95 -5.82 2.77 24.19
N ALA A 96 -5.50 3.61 23.20
CA ALA A 96 -4.32 3.42 22.36
C ALA A 96 -3.03 3.51 23.19
N GLU A 97 -2.94 4.47 24.10
CA GLU A 97 -1.78 4.66 24.97
C GLU A 97 -1.58 3.50 25.96
N VAL A 98 -2.67 2.89 26.45
CA VAL A 98 -2.60 1.71 27.33
C VAL A 98 -2.09 0.50 26.55
N ARG A 99 -2.67 0.23 25.38
CA ARG A 99 -2.26 -0.90 24.53
C ARG A 99 -0.84 -0.73 24.02
N LEU A 100 -0.42 0.51 23.72
CA LEU A 100 0.95 0.84 23.33
C LEU A 100 1.95 0.55 24.46
N LEU A 101 1.64 1.02 25.68
CA LEU A 101 2.44 0.72 26.87
C LEU A 101 2.55 -0.79 27.12
N GLU A 102 1.45 -1.54 26.95
CA GLU A 102 1.46 -3.00 27.08
C GLU A 102 2.35 -3.68 26.05
N GLN A 103 2.30 -3.28 24.78
CA GLN A 103 3.19 -3.82 23.75
C GLN A 103 4.65 -3.51 24.06
N PHE A 104 4.94 -2.28 24.48
CA PHE A 104 6.28 -1.87 24.87
C PHE A 104 6.83 -2.70 26.06
N LYS A 105 6.02 -2.92 27.10
CA LYS A 105 6.37 -3.76 28.27
C LYS A 105 6.66 -5.22 27.91
N ARG A 106 5.99 -5.76 26.90
CA ARG A 106 6.13 -7.17 26.49
C ARG A 106 7.45 -7.45 25.76
N ILE A 107 8.16 -6.43 25.29
CA ILE A 107 9.40 -6.63 24.53
C ILE A 107 10.55 -6.95 25.49
N PRO A 108 11.25 -8.10 25.34
CA PRO A 108 12.31 -8.50 26.24
C PRO A 108 13.44 -7.46 26.36
N ASN A 109 14.03 -7.36 27.56
CA ASN A 109 15.19 -6.50 27.80
C ASN A 109 16.42 -6.92 26.98
N THR A 110 16.51 -8.20 26.63
CA THR A 110 17.58 -8.78 25.80
C THR A 110 17.40 -8.53 24.30
N ALA A 111 16.27 -7.96 23.85
CA ALA A 111 16.05 -7.65 22.45
C ALA A 111 16.96 -6.49 22.01
N THR A 112 17.73 -6.70 20.95
CA THR A 112 18.60 -5.67 20.35
C THR A 112 17.83 -4.84 19.33
N ASN A 113 18.23 -3.59 19.12
CA ASN A 113 17.61 -2.70 18.12
C ASN A 113 17.62 -3.34 16.73
N ARG A 114 18.71 -4.00 16.34
CA ARG A 114 18.78 -4.76 15.08
C ARG A 114 17.66 -5.81 14.94
N LYS A 115 17.38 -6.61 15.99
CA LYS A 115 16.29 -7.61 15.96
C LYS A 115 14.92 -6.95 15.89
N LEU A 116 14.74 -5.82 16.57
CA LEU A 116 13.50 -5.08 16.61
C LEU A 116 13.18 -4.40 15.28
N MET A 117 14.16 -3.69 14.69
CA MET A 117 14.06 -3.11 13.36
C MET A 117 13.78 -4.18 12.30
N LYS A 118 14.45 -5.33 12.38
CA LYS A 118 14.18 -6.45 11.46
C LYS A 118 12.74 -6.97 11.62
N LYS A 119 12.26 -7.18 12.84
CA LYS A 119 10.87 -7.61 13.08
C LYS A 119 9.85 -6.59 12.58
N TYR A 120 10.15 -5.30 12.72
CA TYR A 120 9.35 -4.21 12.17
C TYR A 120 9.26 -4.32 10.64
N LEU A 121 10.42 -4.46 9.99
CA LEU A 121 10.52 -4.56 8.54
C LEU A 121 9.91 -5.85 8.00
N GLU A 122 10.03 -6.98 8.69
CA GLU A 122 9.38 -8.24 8.31
C GLU A 122 7.86 -8.09 8.18
N PHE A 123 7.24 -7.31 9.09
CA PHE A 123 5.84 -6.95 8.94
C PHE A 123 5.63 -6.04 7.72
N CYS A 124 6.40 -4.95 7.59
CA CYS A 124 6.24 -4.01 6.48
C CYS A 124 6.43 -4.68 5.10
N TRP A 125 7.41 -5.57 4.93
CA TRP A 125 7.67 -6.33 3.71
C TRP A 125 6.51 -7.23 3.27
N SER A 126 5.68 -7.66 4.23
CA SER A 126 4.47 -8.43 3.93
C SER A 126 3.37 -7.58 3.29
N LEU A 127 3.45 -6.25 3.43
CA LEU A 127 2.47 -5.35 2.85
C LEU A 127 2.68 -5.23 1.33
N PRO A 128 1.60 -5.29 0.53
CA PRO A 128 1.71 -5.33 -0.92
C PRO A 128 2.26 -4.02 -1.51
N PHE A 129 1.98 -2.89 -0.84
CA PHE A 129 2.40 -1.54 -1.20
C PHE A 129 3.72 -1.10 -0.52
N TYR A 130 4.46 -2.00 0.14
CA TYR A 130 5.79 -1.66 0.66
C TYR A 130 6.74 -1.23 -0.47
N GLY A 131 7.60 -0.23 -0.18
CA GLY A 131 8.55 0.30 -1.16
C GLY A 131 7.91 1.01 -2.35
N SER A 132 6.69 1.52 -2.20
CA SER A 132 6.00 2.29 -3.25
C SER A 132 6.49 3.73 -3.31
N ALA A 133 6.54 4.26 -4.53
CA ALA A 133 6.41 5.69 -4.74
C ALA A 133 4.94 6.07 -4.55
N PHE A 134 4.69 7.15 -3.82
CA PHE A 134 3.35 7.65 -3.55
C PHE A 134 3.12 8.95 -4.32
N PHE A 135 1.96 9.01 -4.98
CA PHE A 135 1.53 10.15 -5.76
C PHE A 135 0.15 10.60 -5.28
N GLU A 136 -0.05 11.91 -5.27
CA GLU A 136 -1.34 12.52 -4.91
C GLU A 136 -2.28 12.43 -6.10
N GLY A 137 -3.50 11.97 -5.87
CA GLY A 137 -4.53 11.91 -6.89
C GLY A 137 -5.92 12.12 -6.30
N GLN A 138 -6.92 12.11 -7.16
CA GLN A 138 -8.31 12.14 -6.74
C GLN A 138 -9.16 11.24 -7.65
N VAL A 139 -10.17 10.61 -7.07
CA VAL A 139 -11.14 9.75 -7.77
C VAL A 139 -12.54 10.25 -7.48
N GLU A 140 -13.45 10.12 -8.44
CA GLU A 140 -14.83 10.54 -8.23
C GLU A 140 -15.53 9.70 -7.16
N GLN A 141 -16.28 10.36 -6.29
CA GLN A 141 -17.12 9.69 -5.30
C GLN A 141 -18.32 9.01 -5.97
N PRO A 142 -18.68 7.76 -5.58
CA PRO A 142 -19.90 7.13 -6.06
C PRO A 142 -21.13 7.92 -5.59
N VAL A 143 -21.96 8.36 -6.52
CA VAL A 143 -23.21 9.04 -6.20
C VAL A 143 -24.26 8.00 -5.79
N ARG A 144 -24.84 8.11 -4.58
CA ARG A 144 -25.92 7.24 -4.10
C ARG A 144 -27.04 8.03 -3.41
N GLY A 145 -28.27 7.87 -3.90
CA GLY A 145 -29.47 8.41 -3.23
C GLY A 145 -29.62 9.94 -3.29
N LEU A 146 -30.42 10.49 -2.37
CA LEU A 146 -30.81 11.91 -2.34
C LEU A 146 -29.65 12.89 -2.07
N THR A 147 -28.44 12.40 -1.75
CA THR A 147 -27.23 13.22 -1.56
C THR A 147 -26.57 13.65 -2.87
N SER A 148 -27.04 13.14 -4.02
CA SER A 148 -26.59 13.55 -5.36
C SER A 148 -26.69 15.06 -5.62
N LEU A 149 -27.59 15.76 -4.92
CA LEU A 149 -27.88 17.17 -5.17
C LEU A 149 -26.95 18.14 -4.44
N ILE A 150 -26.12 17.67 -3.49
CA ILE A 150 -25.44 18.56 -2.54
C ILE A 150 -23.91 18.39 -2.53
N THR A 151 -23.36 17.24 -2.93
CA THR A 151 -21.89 17.03 -2.94
C THR A 151 -21.43 16.09 -4.05
N HIS A 152 -21.00 16.64 -5.19
CA HIS A 152 -20.00 15.99 -6.04
C HIS A 152 -18.63 16.46 -5.53
N GLN A 153 -17.98 15.66 -4.67
CA GLN A 153 -16.60 15.94 -4.28
C GLN A 153 -15.74 14.75 -4.67
N ASP A 154 -14.65 15.04 -5.38
CA ASP A 154 -13.61 14.06 -5.63
C ASP A 154 -13.00 13.64 -4.29
N ILE A 155 -12.74 12.35 -4.15
CA ILE A 155 -12.08 11.77 -2.99
C ILE A 155 -10.58 11.88 -3.22
N PRO A 156 -9.82 12.60 -2.37
CA PRO A 156 -8.37 12.56 -2.42
C PRO A 156 -7.88 11.15 -2.11
N VAL A 157 -6.90 10.68 -2.88
CA VAL A 157 -6.30 9.36 -2.74
C VAL A 157 -4.80 9.42 -2.95
N LEU A 158 -4.09 8.49 -2.32
CA LEU A 158 -2.72 8.18 -2.66
C LEU A 158 -2.69 7.04 -3.68
N VAL A 159 -1.97 7.27 -4.78
CA VAL A 159 -1.61 6.24 -5.75
C VAL A 159 -0.22 5.71 -5.39
N ALA A 160 -0.16 4.48 -4.90
CA ALA A 160 1.08 3.81 -4.54
C ALA A 160 1.51 2.86 -5.66
N ILE A 161 2.70 3.07 -6.21
CA ILE A 161 3.24 2.26 -7.32
C ILE A 161 4.60 1.69 -6.90
N ASN A 162 4.75 0.37 -6.98
CA ASN A 162 6.02 -0.32 -6.70
C ASN A 162 6.30 -1.41 -7.74
N SER A 163 7.35 -2.19 -7.50
CA SER A 163 7.74 -3.29 -8.40
C SER A 163 6.71 -4.43 -8.53
N LYS A 164 5.67 -4.47 -7.68
CA LYS A 164 4.62 -5.49 -7.69
C LYS A 164 3.37 -5.03 -8.44
N GLY A 165 3.05 -3.74 -8.40
CA GLY A 165 1.82 -3.21 -9.00
C GLY A 165 1.45 -1.81 -8.55
N LEU A 166 0.16 -1.51 -8.65
CA LEU A 166 -0.47 -0.24 -8.31
C LEU A 166 -1.54 -0.43 -7.24
N TYR A 167 -1.63 0.51 -6.31
CA TYR A 167 -2.61 0.53 -5.24
C TYR A 167 -3.21 1.92 -5.07
N ILE A 168 -4.54 1.98 -4.93
CA ILE A 168 -5.28 3.19 -4.60
C ILE A 168 -5.61 3.15 -3.11
N ILE A 169 -5.16 4.16 -2.38
CA ILE A 169 -5.29 4.26 -0.92
C ILE A 169 -6.08 5.51 -0.58
N ASP A 170 -7.16 5.34 0.18
CA ASP A 170 -7.80 6.42 0.92
C ASP A 170 -6.93 6.71 2.14
N ASP A 171 -6.17 7.80 2.10
CA ASP A 171 -5.21 8.16 3.14
C ASP A 171 -5.91 8.75 4.38
N LEU A 172 -7.05 9.43 4.20
CA LEU A 172 -7.91 9.91 5.29
C LEU A 172 -8.48 8.75 6.12
N GLN A 173 -9.00 7.72 5.45
CA GLN A 173 -9.50 6.50 6.11
C GLN A 173 -8.40 5.46 6.36
N CYS A 174 -7.18 5.72 5.91
CA CYS A 174 -6.04 4.78 5.95
C CYS A 174 -6.44 3.38 5.48
N SER A 175 -6.98 3.29 4.27
CA SER A 175 -7.59 2.06 3.76
C SER A 175 -7.32 1.86 2.26
N VAL A 176 -6.91 0.65 1.88
CA VAL A 176 -6.71 0.29 0.46
C VAL A 176 -8.06 0.13 -0.24
N LEU A 177 -8.30 0.94 -1.27
CA LEU A 177 -9.50 0.91 -2.11
C LEU A 177 -9.37 -0.10 -3.26
N LEU A 178 -8.21 -0.13 -3.91
CA LEU A 178 -7.90 -1.00 -5.04
C LEU A 178 -6.44 -1.41 -4.99
N GLY A 179 -6.14 -2.65 -5.36
CA GLY A 179 -4.78 -3.15 -5.60
C GLY A 179 -4.81 -3.98 -6.87
N LEU A 180 -3.77 -3.84 -7.69
CA LEU A 180 -3.66 -4.55 -8.97
C LEU A 180 -2.19 -4.82 -9.26
N ARG A 181 -1.84 -6.07 -9.56
CA ARG A 181 -0.54 -6.44 -10.14
C ARG A 181 -0.50 -6.02 -11.60
N PHE A 182 0.69 -5.82 -12.17
CA PHE A 182 0.82 -5.30 -13.54
C PHE A 182 0.18 -6.19 -14.62
N GLU A 183 0.03 -7.48 -14.37
CA GLU A 183 -0.69 -8.41 -15.25
C GLU A 183 -2.21 -8.37 -15.12
N GLU A 184 -2.75 -7.65 -14.13
CA GLU A 184 -4.19 -7.58 -13.84
C GLU A 184 -4.86 -6.32 -14.41
N PHE A 185 -4.09 -5.39 -14.98
CA PHE A 185 -4.64 -4.16 -15.54
C PHE A 185 -3.89 -3.68 -16.79
N SER A 186 -4.61 -2.95 -17.62
CA SER A 186 -4.07 -2.03 -18.61
C SER A 186 -4.27 -0.59 -18.12
N TRP A 187 -3.41 0.32 -18.57
CA TRP A 187 -3.54 1.73 -18.25
C TRP A 187 -3.38 2.61 -19.48
N GLU A 188 -3.94 3.80 -19.40
CA GLU A 188 -3.76 4.85 -20.41
C GLU A 188 -3.61 6.21 -19.72
N TYR A 189 -2.58 6.95 -20.10
CA TYR A 189 -2.39 8.33 -19.68
C TYR A 189 -3.13 9.28 -20.63
N ALA A 190 -3.99 10.13 -20.07
CA ALA A 190 -4.65 11.19 -20.81
C ALA A 190 -4.20 12.57 -20.32
N ARG A 191 -3.82 13.41 -21.28
CA ARG A 191 -3.55 14.82 -21.06
C ARG A 191 -4.83 15.56 -20.68
N PRO A 192 -4.73 16.73 -20.02
CA PRO A 192 -5.87 17.61 -19.85
C PRO A 192 -6.55 17.91 -21.18
N SER A 193 -7.87 17.81 -21.25
CA SER A 193 -8.63 18.24 -22.43
C SER A 193 -8.50 19.74 -22.69
N LYS A 194 -8.18 20.53 -21.65
CA LYS A 194 -7.95 21.97 -21.71
C LYS A 194 -6.66 22.29 -20.96
N GLU A 195 -5.53 22.28 -21.66
CA GLU A 195 -4.21 22.48 -21.04
C GLU A 195 -4.06 23.85 -20.35
N GLU A 196 -4.82 24.87 -20.78
CA GLU A 196 -4.81 26.21 -20.19
C GLU A 196 -5.60 26.31 -18.86
N ASP A 197 -6.49 25.35 -18.57
CA ASP A 197 -7.29 25.34 -17.35
C ASP A 197 -6.54 24.57 -16.25
N PRO A 198 -6.05 25.23 -15.19
CA PRO A 198 -5.30 24.57 -14.12
C PRO A 198 -6.13 23.59 -13.27
N ASN A 199 -7.46 23.61 -13.43
CA ASN A 199 -8.40 22.68 -12.81
C ASN A 199 -8.72 21.48 -13.71
N CYS A 200 -8.38 21.54 -15.00
CA CYS A 200 -8.47 20.40 -15.90
C CYS A 200 -7.24 19.51 -15.68
N LEU A 201 -7.37 18.54 -14.78
CA LEU A 201 -6.25 17.66 -14.43
C LEU A 201 -6.00 16.61 -15.52
N PRO A 202 -4.74 16.20 -15.73
CA PRO A 202 -4.47 14.97 -16.45
C PRO A 202 -5.02 13.78 -15.64
N CYS A 203 -5.23 12.65 -16.31
CA CYS A 203 -5.70 11.45 -15.64
C CYS A 203 -4.99 10.19 -16.12
N LEU A 204 -5.02 9.19 -15.25
CA LEU A 204 -4.61 7.83 -15.54
C LEU A 204 -5.88 6.97 -15.53
N PHE A 205 -6.20 6.37 -16.67
CA PHE A 205 -7.23 5.35 -16.77
C PHE A 205 -6.63 4.01 -16.41
N ILE A 206 -7.34 3.23 -15.59
CA ILE A 206 -6.93 1.90 -15.14
C ILE A 206 -8.08 0.94 -15.45
N GLN A 207 -7.85 0.04 -16.39
CA GLN A 207 -8.83 -0.96 -16.81
C GLN A 207 -8.43 -2.33 -16.26
N PHE A 208 -9.37 -3.03 -15.61
CA PHE A 208 -9.12 -4.33 -15.00
C PHE A 208 -10.38 -5.21 -15.04
N MET A 209 -10.17 -6.53 -14.99
CA MET A 209 -11.26 -7.51 -15.07
C MET A 209 -11.73 -7.92 -13.67
N VAL A 210 -13.05 -8.06 -13.50
CA VAL A 210 -13.69 -8.52 -12.26
C VAL A 210 -14.77 -9.55 -12.58
N VAL A 211 -15.04 -10.48 -11.67
CA VAL A 211 -16.21 -11.36 -11.76
C VAL A 211 -17.32 -10.77 -10.88
N GLU A 212 -18.42 -10.35 -11.49
CA GLU A 212 -19.62 -9.85 -10.81
C GLU A 212 -20.82 -10.72 -11.19
N ASN A 213 -21.56 -11.22 -10.19
CA ASN A 213 -22.72 -12.11 -10.39
C ASN A 213 -22.43 -13.33 -11.30
N GLY A 214 -21.19 -13.85 -11.27
CA GLY A 214 -20.77 -14.99 -12.08
C GLY A 214 -20.35 -14.67 -13.51
N ALA A 215 -20.49 -13.41 -13.96
CA ALA A 215 -20.04 -12.95 -15.26
C ALA A 215 -18.71 -12.18 -15.14
N ARG A 216 -17.83 -12.31 -16.14
CA ARG A 216 -16.64 -11.46 -16.24
C ARG A 216 -17.04 -10.11 -16.84
N VAL A 217 -16.60 -9.04 -16.18
CA VAL A 217 -16.82 -7.68 -16.63
C VAL A 217 -15.51 -6.91 -16.58
N SER A 218 -15.35 -5.96 -17.49
CA SER A 218 -14.24 -5.00 -17.48
C SER A 218 -14.68 -3.76 -16.70
N LYS A 219 -13.83 -3.29 -15.78
CA LYS A 219 -14.02 -2.06 -15.01
C LYS A 219 -12.95 -1.05 -15.42
N ILE A 220 -13.34 0.23 -15.52
CA ILE A 220 -12.39 1.34 -15.71
C ILE A 220 -12.51 2.31 -14.54
N LEU A 221 -11.37 2.59 -13.91
CA LEU A 221 -11.19 3.65 -12.92
C LEU A 221 -10.46 4.82 -13.57
N GLN A 222 -10.94 6.04 -13.33
CA GLN A 222 -10.23 7.27 -13.69
C GLN A 222 -9.60 7.88 -12.43
N VAL A 223 -8.30 8.12 -12.48
CA VAL A 223 -7.57 8.81 -11.42
C VAL A 223 -7.06 10.14 -11.95
N PHE A 224 -7.55 11.25 -11.40
CA PHE A 224 -7.10 12.59 -11.77
C PHE A 224 -5.88 12.98 -10.93
N SER A 225 -4.82 13.47 -11.58
CA SER A 225 -3.61 13.89 -10.88
C SER A 225 -2.72 14.75 -11.75
N ARG A 226 -2.13 15.81 -11.16
CA ARG A 226 -1.04 16.58 -11.78
C ARG A 226 0.22 15.73 -12.02
N GLN A 227 0.32 14.58 -11.36
CA GLN A 227 1.46 13.67 -11.40
C GLN A 227 1.22 12.45 -12.30
N ALA A 228 0.09 12.39 -13.03
CA ALA A 228 -0.28 11.22 -13.83
C ALA A 228 0.77 10.83 -14.88
N SER A 229 1.51 11.78 -15.46
CA SER A 229 2.60 11.48 -16.39
C SER A 229 3.79 10.78 -15.72
N LEU A 230 4.06 11.09 -14.44
CA LEU A 230 5.07 10.40 -13.64
C LEU A 230 4.62 8.99 -13.27
N MET A 231 3.34 8.81 -12.95
CA MET A 231 2.73 7.50 -12.70
C MET A 231 2.86 6.60 -13.94
N ASP A 232 2.44 7.10 -15.11
CA ASP A 232 2.54 6.41 -16.40
C ASP A 232 3.98 5.99 -16.73
N THR A 233 4.93 6.91 -16.58
CA THR A 233 6.35 6.63 -16.79
C THR A 233 6.85 5.53 -15.85
N LEU A 234 6.49 5.60 -14.57
CA LEU A 234 6.93 4.63 -13.57
C LEU A 234 6.34 3.23 -13.83
N ILE A 235 5.05 3.15 -14.16
CA ILE A 235 4.39 1.88 -14.54
C ILE A 235 5.07 1.30 -15.78
N THR A 236 5.29 2.12 -16.81
CA THR A 236 5.98 1.71 -18.04
C THR A 236 7.36 1.12 -17.75
N VAL A 237 8.13 1.75 -16.87
CA VAL A 237 9.46 1.26 -16.46
C VAL A 237 9.35 -0.11 -15.78
N PHE A 238 8.45 -0.28 -14.82
CA PHE A 238 8.30 -1.57 -14.13
C PHE A 238 7.83 -2.68 -15.06
N VAL A 239 6.83 -2.41 -15.91
CA VAL A 239 6.32 -3.39 -16.88
C VAL A 239 7.40 -3.79 -17.89
N THR A 240 8.19 -2.83 -18.37
CA THR A 240 9.31 -3.11 -19.28
C THR A 240 10.36 -4.01 -18.62
N GLN A 241 10.71 -3.74 -17.35
CA GLN A 241 11.65 -4.57 -16.59
C GLN A 241 11.13 -5.98 -16.29
N LEU A 242 9.80 -6.14 -16.12
CA LEU A 242 9.20 -7.46 -15.94
C LEU A 242 9.28 -8.28 -17.24
N LYS A 243 8.96 -7.66 -18.38
CA LYS A 243 9.06 -8.30 -19.70
C LYS A 243 10.50 -8.68 -20.07
N SER A 244 11.50 -7.86 -19.70
CA SER A 244 12.90 -8.20 -20.00
C SER A 244 13.37 -9.41 -19.19
N LYS A 245 12.96 -9.51 -17.91
CA LYS A 245 13.33 -10.66 -17.06
C LYS A 245 12.67 -11.96 -17.52
N SER A 246 11.41 -11.92 -17.96
CA SER A 246 10.75 -13.12 -18.49
C SER A 246 11.44 -13.62 -19.76
N ASN A 247 11.93 -12.71 -20.61
CA ASN A 247 12.66 -13.08 -21.82
C ASN A 247 14.04 -13.68 -21.48
N ASP A 248 14.80 -13.07 -20.55
CA ASP A 248 16.09 -13.60 -20.08
C ASP A 248 15.96 -15.00 -19.45
N GLU A 249 14.88 -15.27 -18.69
CA GLU A 249 14.62 -16.60 -18.12
C GLU A 249 14.25 -17.63 -19.19
N THR A 250 13.51 -17.20 -20.22
CA THR A 250 13.15 -18.03 -21.37
C THR A 250 14.39 -18.38 -22.18
N ASP A 251 15.25 -17.41 -22.49
CA ASP A 251 16.49 -17.61 -23.24
C ASP A 251 17.48 -18.50 -22.46
N LYS A 252 17.60 -18.32 -21.14
CA LYS A 252 18.40 -19.22 -20.28
C LYS A 252 17.82 -20.63 -20.19
N ALA A 253 16.50 -20.79 -20.23
CA ALA A 253 15.88 -22.12 -20.28
C ALA A 253 16.17 -22.82 -21.62
N TYR A 254 16.18 -22.09 -22.74
CA TYR A 254 16.58 -22.62 -24.04
C TYR A 254 18.08 -22.94 -24.11
N GLU A 255 18.99 -22.10 -23.57
CA GLU A 255 20.43 -22.40 -23.52
C GLU A 255 20.77 -23.55 -22.56
N ASN A 256 20.06 -23.68 -21.44
CA ASN A 256 20.23 -24.82 -20.52
C ASN A 256 19.69 -26.13 -21.12
N GLN A 257 18.69 -26.09 -22.01
CA GLN A 257 18.24 -27.29 -22.74
C GLN A 257 19.24 -27.73 -23.82
N ILE A 258 19.98 -26.79 -24.44
CA ILE A 258 21.03 -27.13 -25.41
C ILE A 258 22.30 -27.64 -24.70
N SER A 259 22.49 -27.32 -23.42
CA SER A 259 23.72 -27.65 -22.67
C SER A 259 23.60 -28.87 -21.74
N ASN A 260 22.41 -29.43 -21.50
CA ASN A 260 22.19 -30.55 -20.56
C ASN A 260 21.78 -31.87 -21.25
N ASP A 261 22.55 -32.29 -22.26
CA ASP A 261 22.53 -33.68 -22.74
C ASP A 261 23.49 -34.60 -21.96
N ASN A 262 23.97 -34.19 -20.77
CA ASN A 262 24.67 -35.10 -19.88
C ASN A 262 24.47 -34.76 -18.40
N GLU A 263 24.19 -35.82 -17.64
CA GLU A 263 24.19 -35.95 -16.18
C GLU A 263 22.86 -35.67 -15.43
N THR A 264 22.15 -36.78 -15.23
CA THR A 264 21.27 -37.04 -14.08
C THR A 264 21.93 -36.65 -12.76
N HIS A 265 21.31 -35.81 -11.94
CA HIS A 265 21.19 -36.03 -10.49
C HIS A 265 20.11 -35.13 -9.87
N SER A 266 19.31 -35.77 -9.01
CA SER A 266 18.22 -35.25 -8.19
C SER A 266 18.64 -34.18 -7.18
N SER A 267 17.84 -33.12 -7.02
CA SER A 267 17.84 -32.30 -5.79
C SER A 267 16.42 -31.87 -5.40
N LEU A 268 16.10 -32.16 -4.15
CA LEU A 268 14.81 -31.99 -3.49
C LEU A 268 14.47 -30.50 -3.27
N VAL A 269 13.25 -30.10 -3.62
CA VAL A 269 12.68 -28.78 -3.29
C VAL A 269 12.03 -28.86 -1.91
N MET A 270 12.54 -28.07 -0.97
CA MET A 270 12.10 -28.05 0.43
C MET A 270 11.41 -26.71 0.73
N GLY A 271 10.13 -26.77 1.13
CA GLY A 271 9.50 -25.88 2.11
C GLY A 271 9.10 -24.47 1.66
N THR A 272 7.92 -24.33 1.05
CA THR A 272 7.16 -23.08 0.98
C THR A 272 6.58 -22.73 2.36
N THR A 273 7.14 -21.72 3.03
CA THR A 273 6.50 -21.10 4.21
C THR A 273 5.44 -20.11 3.74
N HIS A 274 4.20 -20.33 4.21
CA HIS A 274 3.02 -19.51 3.98
C HIS A 274 3.26 -18.01 4.26
N THR A 275 3.41 -17.22 3.21
CA THR A 275 3.17 -15.77 3.26
C THR A 275 1.67 -15.55 3.02
N ALA A 276 1.00 -14.87 3.95
CA ALA A 276 -0.39 -14.48 3.77
C ALA A 276 -0.45 -13.42 2.65
N THR A 277 -0.61 -13.87 1.41
CA THR A 277 -0.85 -13.03 0.25
C THR A 277 -2.25 -12.44 0.39
N LEU A 278 -2.33 -11.16 0.72
CA LEU A 278 -3.56 -10.40 0.50
C LEU A 278 -3.95 -10.58 -0.98
N PRO A 279 -5.23 -10.89 -1.29
CA PRO A 279 -5.71 -10.89 -2.66
C PRO A 279 -5.35 -9.57 -3.32
N SER A 280 -4.81 -9.63 -4.54
CA SER A 280 -4.40 -8.45 -5.29
C SER A 280 -5.52 -7.44 -5.39
N LEU A 281 -6.74 -7.90 -5.68
CA LEU A 281 -7.93 -7.06 -5.76
C LEU A 281 -8.60 -6.86 -4.39
N SER A 282 -8.74 -5.61 -3.95
CA SER A 282 -9.50 -5.25 -2.75
C SER A 282 -11.01 -5.28 -3.02
N ASN A 283 -11.80 -5.84 -2.11
CA ASN A 283 -13.27 -5.95 -2.21
C ASN A 283 -14.02 -4.62 -1.99
N LYS A 284 -13.35 -3.46 -2.10
CA LYS A 284 -13.93 -2.14 -1.85
C LYS A 284 -14.31 -1.38 -3.12
N LEU A 285 -14.50 -2.07 -4.24
CA LEU A 285 -14.90 -1.49 -5.53
C LEU A 285 -16.16 -0.63 -5.42
N SER A 286 -17.07 -0.97 -4.51
CA SER A 286 -18.29 -0.19 -4.24
C SER A 286 -18.03 1.23 -3.73
N LYS A 287 -16.80 1.55 -3.30
CA LYS A 287 -16.37 2.90 -2.89
C LYS A 287 -15.80 3.73 -4.05
N LEU A 288 -15.67 3.15 -5.23
CA LEU A 288 -15.09 3.80 -6.41
C LEU A 288 -16.17 4.02 -7.47
N THR A 289 -16.08 5.14 -8.18
CA THR A 289 -16.84 5.37 -9.41
C THR A 289 -16.14 4.65 -10.55
N LEU A 290 -16.81 3.65 -11.13
CA LEU A 290 -16.25 2.78 -12.16
C LEU A 290 -17.20 2.72 -13.37
N ALA A 291 -16.64 2.80 -14.57
CA ALA A 291 -17.35 2.38 -15.79
C ALA A 291 -17.23 0.86 -15.93
N THR A 292 -18.31 0.20 -16.37
CA THR A 292 -18.42 -1.26 -16.48
C THR A 292 -18.80 -1.65 -17.89
N PHE A 293 -18.07 -2.60 -18.44
CA PHE A 293 -18.25 -3.13 -19.78
C PHE A 293 -18.43 -4.64 -19.73
N ASP A 294 -19.30 -5.17 -20.58
CA ASP A 294 -19.45 -6.62 -20.78
C ASP A 294 -18.29 -7.21 -21.60
N GLU A 295 -18.34 -8.52 -21.87
CA GLU A 295 -17.30 -9.21 -22.65
C GLU A 295 -17.25 -8.74 -24.11
N ASP A 296 -18.36 -8.24 -24.65
CA ASP A 296 -18.45 -7.69 -26.01
C ASP A 296 -17.98 -6.21 -26.08
N GLY A 297 -17.68 -5.61 -24.92
CA GLY A 297 -17.22 -4.23 -24.82
C GLY A 297 -18.35 -3.19 -24.78
N HIS A 298 -19.61 -3.60 -24.62
CA HIS A 298 -20.72 -2.67 -24.42
C HIS A 298 -20.69 -2.10 -22.99
N CYS A 299 -20.90 -0.79 -22.87
CA CYS A 299 -21.05 -0.16 -21.57
C CYS A 299 -22.37 -0.59 -20.92
N ILE A 300 -22.28 -1.31 -19.79
CA ILE A 300 -23.44 -1.83 -19.04
C ILE A 300 -23.64 -1.13 -17.70
N GLY A 301 -22.73 -0.22 -17.32
CA GLY A 301 -22.88 0.58 -16.11
C GLY A 301 -21.89 1.72 -16.07
N GLN A 302 -22.38 2.95 -15.89
CA GLN A 302 -21.56 4.15 -15.78
C GLN A 302 -22.09 5.03 -14.65
N MET A 303 -21.19 5.68 -13.93
CA MET A 303 -21.49 6.58 -12.83
C MET A 303 -20.56 7.80 -12.93
N GLY A 304 -20.98 8.96 -12.40
CA GLY A 304 -20.15 10.16 -12.40
C GLY A 304 -19.89 10.71 -13.80
N SER A 305 -18.68 11.22 -14.07
CA SER A 305 -18.29 11.78 -15.38
C SER A 305 -18.38 10.79 -16.55
N TRP A 306 -18.49 9.50 -16.26
CA TRP A 306 -18.73 8.47 -17.25
C TRP A 306 -20.16 8.46 -17.79
N SER A 307 -21.12 9.17 -17.18
CA SER A 307 -22.47 9.28 -17.73
C SER A 307 -22.49 10.17 -18.98
N PHE A 308 -22.05 9.63 -20.11
CA PHE A 308 -22.24 10.30 -21.39
C PHE A 308 -23.75 10.41 -21.66
N SER A 309 -24.25 11.64 -21.80
CA SER A 309 -25.58 11.88 -22.35
C SER A 309 -25.46 11.65 -23.86
N TYR A 310 -26.15 10.63 -24.38
CA TYR A 310 -26.34 10.45 -25.82
C TYR A 310 -27.25 11.55 -26.38
#